data_AF-A0A0B1SK04-F1
#
_entry.id   AF-A0A0B1SK04-F1
#
_cell.length_a   1.000
_cell.length_b   1.000
_cell.length_c   1.000
_cell.angle_alpha   90.00
_cell.angle_beta   90.00
_cell.angle_gamma   90.00
#
_symmetry.space_group_name_H-M   'P 1'
#
loop_
_entity.id
_entity.type
_entity.pdbx_description
1 polymer ?
#
loop_
_entity_poly.entity_id
_entity_poly.type
_entity_poly.pdbx_seq_one_letter_code
_entity_poly.pdbx_strand_id
1 'polypeptide(L)'
;MRELALGRPAATLRDIEIVLNPSISDGAVYWISRLKALHRAHFYFLPYVSNRHSFIRQLKLAIPRCHVTFPEAVQIGYGYEDEKKEKKK
;
A
#
# COMPACT_ATOMS: atom_id res chain seq x y z
N MET A 1 -8.70 5.89 -8.08
CA MET A 1 -7.28 5.55 -8.41
C MET A 1 -6.90 6.00 -9.81
N ARG A 2 -7.79 5.82 -10.80
CA ARG A 2 -7.61 6.32 -12.16
C ARG A 2 -7.30 7.82 -12.19
N GLU A 3 -8.00 8.60 -11.38
CA GLU A 3 -7.92 10.06 -11.29
C GLU A 3 -6.54 10.50 -10.81
N LEU A 4 -5.99 9.80 -9.80
CA LEU A 4 -4.62 10.03 -9.32
C LEU A 4 -3.57 9.68 -10.40
N ALA A 5 -3.79 8.58 -11.11
CA ALA A 5 -2.89 8.07 -12.13
C ALA A 5 -2.90 8.88 -13.44
N LEU A 6 -4.00 9.58 -13.76
CA LEU A 6 -4.14 10.40 -14.96
C LEU A 6 -3.90 11.89 -14.70
N GLY A 7 -3.91 12.33 -13.44
CA GLY A 7 -3.69 13.72 -13.07
C GLY A 7 -2.24 14.05 -12.73
N ARG A 8 -2.03 15.28 -12.24
CA ARG A 8 -0.75 15.73 -11.68
C ARG A 8 -0.15 14.80 -10.61
N PRO A 9 -0.94 14.12 -9.74
CA PRO A 9 -0.40 13.21 -8.73
C PRO A 9 0.50 12.11 -9.30
N ALA A 10 0.31 11.70 -10.56
CA ALA A 10 1.20 10.71 -11.19
C ALA A 10 2.68 11.14 -11.22
N ALA A 11 2.94 12.45 -11.27
CA ALA A 11 4.29 13.02 -11.31
C ALA A 11 4.75 13.65 -9.99
N THR A 12 3.88 13.73 -8.97
CA THR A 12 4.19 14.43 -7.71
C THR A 12 3.97 13.60 -6.45
N LEU A 13 3.11 12.59 -6.49
CA LEU A 13 2.80 11.76 -5.32
C LEU A 13 3.96 10.82 -5.01
N ARG A 14 4.60 11.03 -3.86
CA ARG A 14 5.75 10.24 -3.39
C ARG A 14 5.38 9.12 -2.45
N ASP A 15 4.41 9.33 -1.57
CA ASP A 15 4.03 8.39 -0.54
C ASP A 15 2.52 8.13 -0.63
N ILE A 16 2.13 6.85 -0.56
CA ILE A 16 0.73 6.45 -0.50
C ILE A 16 0.53 5.33 0.52
N GLU A 17 -0.54 5.44 1.29
CA GLU A 17 -0.96 4.41 2.24
C GLU A 17 -2.44 4.14 1.99
N ILE A 18 -2.77 2.87 1.77
CA ILE A 18 -4.16 2.45 1.55
C ILE A 18 -4.49 1.39 2.58
N VAL A 19 -5.53 1.66 3.37
CA VAL A 19 -5.96 0.84 4.50
C VAL A 19 -7.41 0.41 4.27
N LEU A 20 -7.72 -0.86 4.50
CA LEU A 20 -9.10 -1.38 4.58
C LEU A 20 -9.98 -1.00 3.38
N ASN A 21 -9.40 -0.94 2.17
CA ASN A 21 -10.12 -0.44 1.01
C ASN A 21 -10.64 -1.62 0.15
N PRO A 22 -11.95 -1.94 0.19
CA PRO A 22 -12.53 -3.02 -0.60
C PRO A 22 -12.62 -2.69 -2.10
N SER A 23 -12.37 -1.45 -2.52
CA SER A 23 -12.32 -1.11 -3.94
C SER A 23 -10.98 -1.40 -4.59
N ILE A 24 -9.97 -1.80 -3.81
CA ILE A 24 -8.64 -2.15 -4.32
C ILE A 24 -8.54 -3.67 -4.47
N SER A 25 -8.43 -4.09 -5.73
CA SER A 25 -8.14 -5.46 -6.14
C SER A 25 -6.79 -5.56 -6.85
N ASP A 26 -6.40 -6.76 -7.29
CA ASP A 26 -5.18 -6.96 -8.10
C ASP A 26 -5.13 -6.05 -9.35
N GLY A 27 -6.28 -5.64 -9.89
CA GLY A 27 -6.34 -4.71 -11.04
C GLY A 27 -5.88 -3.28 -10.72
N ALA A 28 -5.82 -2.88 -9.45
CA ALA A 28 -5.36 -1.56 -9.04
C ALA A 28 -3.88 -1.32 -9.35
N VAL A 29 -3.08 -2.39 -9.47
CA VAL A 29 -1.67 -2.34 -9.90
C VAL A 29 -1.50 -1.51 -11.16
N TYR A 30 -2.40 -1.66 -12.14
CA TYR A 30 -2.35 -0.94 -13.40
C TYR A 30 -2.32 0.58 -13.19
N TRP A 31 -3.17 1.10 -12.31
CA TRP A 31 -3.21 2.53 -12.02
C TRP A 31 -2.04 2.98 -11.16
N ILE A 32 -1.68 2.21 -10.13
CA ILE A 32 -0.57 2.53 -9.23
C ILE A 32 0.75 2.57 -10.01
N SER A 33 0.95 1.67 -10.97
CA SER A 33 2.15 1.59 -11.82
C SER A 33 2.45 2.87 -12.63
N ARG A 34 1.45 3.74 -12.80
CA ARG A 34 1.55 5.02 -13.51
C ARG A 34 2.01 6.17 -12.62
N LEU A 35 2.04 5.98 -11.30
CA LEU A 35 2.52 6.96 -10.33
C LEU A 35 4.06 6.96 -10.32
N LYS A 36 4.68 7.54 -11.36
CA LYS A 36 6.13 7.43 -11.58
C LYS A 36 6.98 8.13 -10.52
N ALA A 37 6.41 9.09 -9.80
CA ALA A 37 7.07 9.75 -8.69
C ALA A 37 6.92 9.02 -7.34
N LEU A 38 6.28 7.83 -7.32
CA LEU A 38 6.02 7.10 -6.09
C LEU A 38 7.31 6.44 -5.56
N HIS A 39 7.62 6.73 -4.31
CA HIS A 39 8.77 6.23 -3.57
C HIS A 39 8.35 5.28 -2.45
N ARG A 40 7.15 5.43 -1.88
CA ARG A 40 6.65 4.56 -0.82
C ARG A 40 5.17 4.21 -1.03
N ALA A 41 4.85 2.93 -0.88
CA ALA A 41 3.48 2.43 -0.95
C ALA A 41 3.24 1.40 0.15
N HIS A 42 2.33 1.69 1.07
CA HIS A 42 1.90 0.74 2.10
C HIS A 42 0.45 0.31 1.86
N PHE A 43 0.24 -0.99 1.85
CA PHE A 43 -1.06 -1.60 1.63
C PHE A 43 -1.47 -2.42 2.86
N TYR A 44 -2.40 -1.89 3.64
CA TYR A 44 -2.90 -2.51 4.86
C TYR A 44 -4.25 -3.14 4.60
N PHE A 45 -4.37 -4.43 4.90
CA PHE A 45 -5.64 -5.17 4.87
C PHE A 45 -6.47 -4.89 3.59
N LEU A 46 -5.99 -5.39 2.45
CA LEU A 46 -6.72 -5.29 1.19
C LEU A 46 -7.43 -6.62 0.91
N PRO A 47 -8.75 -6.73 1.15
CA PRO A 47 -9.46 -8.01 1.14
C PRO A 47 -9.53 -8.65 -0.26
N TYR A 48 -9.41 -7.85 -1.32
CA TYR A 48 -9.52 -8.31 -2.71
C TYR A 48 -8.21 -8.30 -3.49
N VAL A 49 -7.08 -8.14 -2.79
CA VAL A 49 -5.76 -8.39 -3.38
C VAL A 49 -5.40 -9.84 -3.07
N SER A 50 -5.65 -10.70 -4.04
CA SER A 50 -5.49 -12.15 -3.91
C SER A 50 -4.01 -12.57 -3.98
N ASN A 51 -3.21 -11.92 -4.83
CA ASN A 51 -1.81 -12.29 -5.05
C ASN A 51 -0.86 -11.14 -4.75
N ARG A 52 -0.56 -10.95 -3.47
CA ARG A 52 0.37 -9.91 -2.99
C ARG A 52 1.76 -10.00 -3.62
N HIS A 53 2.27 -11.21 -3.85
CA HIS A 53 3.59 -11.41 -4.46
C HIS A 53 3.63 -10.91 -5.91
N SER A 54 2.61 -11.26 -6.71
CA SER A 54 2.47 -10.76 -8.08
C SER A 54 2.26 -9.25 -8.11
N PHE A 55 1.44 -8.72 -7.20
CA PHE A 55 1.19 -7.29 -7.03
C PHE A 55 2.50 -6.52 -6.79
N ILE A 56 3.30 -6.94 -5.81
CA ILE A 56 4.60 -6.34 -5.50
C ILE A 56 5.55 -6.45 -6.69
N ARG A 57 5.63 -7.63 -7.32
CA ARG A 57 6.52 -7.85 -8.47
C ARG A 57 6.19 -6.91 -9.62
N GLN A 58 4.92 -6.79 -9.99
CA GLN A 58 4.48 -5.91 -11.08
C GLN A 58 4.79 -4.44 -10.76
N LEU A 59 4.57 -4.01 -9.52
CA LEU A 59 4.91 -2.64 -9.10
C LEU A 59 6.42 -2.39 -9.12
N LYS A 60 7.24 -3.33 -8.66
CA LYS A 60 8.70 -3.21 -8.72
C LYS A 60 9.23 -3.13 -10.15
N LEU A 61 8.61 -3.82 -11.10
CA LEU A 61 8.95 -3.70 -12.52
C LEU A 61 8.59 -2.32 -13.08
N ALA A 62 7.44 -1.77 -12.71
CA ALA A 62 6.96 -0.49 -13.26
C ALA A 62 7.54 0.76 -12.57
N ILE A 63 7.85 0.65 -11.27
CA ILE A 63 8.35 1.74 -10.42
C ILE A 63 9.42 1.16 -9.46
N PRO A 64 10.65 0.89 -9.97
CA PRO A 64 11.67 0.16 -9.22
C PRO A 64 12.19 0.90 -7.98
N ARG A 65 12.01 2.22 -7.92
CA ARG A 65 12.40 3.05 -6.77
C ARG A 65 11.35 3.06 -5.66
N CYS A 66 10.16 2.51 -5.90
CA CYS A 66 9.09 2.47 -4.92
C CYS A 66 9.30 1.33 -3.93
N HIS A 67 9.37 1.67 -2.64
CA HIS A 67 9.30 0.72 -1.55
C HIS A 67 7.85 0.31 -1.32
N VAL A 68 7.49 -0.91 -1.75
CA VAL A 68 6.14 -1.47 -1.62
C VAL A 68 6.11 -2.46 -0.47
N THR A 69 5.18 -2.27 0.46
CA THR A 69 4.97 -3.19 1.58
C THR A 69 3.50 -3.56 1.73
N PHE A 70 3.28 -4.77 2.22
CA PHE A 70 2.00 -5.24 2.73
C PHE A 70 2.20 -5.59 4.20
N PRO A 71 2.11 -4.61 5.11
CA PRO A 71 2.23 -4.90 6.52
C PRO A 71 1.15 -5.91 6.93
N GLU A 72 1.51 -6.84 7.81
CA GLU A 72 0.48 -7.59 8.53
C GLU A 72 -0.39 -6.57 9.28
N ALA A 73 -1.66 -6.91 9.50
CA ALA A 73 -2.53 -6.11 10.34
C ALA A 73 -1.97 -6.19 11.77
N VAL A 74 -0.97 -5.34 12.06
CA VAL A 74 -0.51 -5.07 13.41
C VAL A 74 -1.77 -4.65 14.16
N GLN A 75 -2.04 -5.37 15.23
CA GLN A 75 -3.18 -5.20 16.13
C GLN A 75 -3.57 -3.71 16.20
N ILE A 76 -4.67 -3.36 15.52
CA ILE A 76 -5.21 -2.00 15.56
C ILE A 76 -5.87 -1.88 16.93
N GLY A 77 -5.09 -1.53 17.95
CA GLY A 77 -5.62 -1.13 19.23
C GLY A 77 -6.51 0.08 19.00
N TYR A 78 -7.74 0.06 19.49
CA TYR A 78 -8.72 1.15 19.34
C TYR A 78 -8.34 2.43 20.12
N GLY A 79 -7.10 2.55 20.59
CA GLY A 79 -6.65 3.61 21.50
C GLY A 79 -7.12 3.44 22.95
N TYR A 80 -7.79 2.32 23.28
CA TYR A 80 -8.25 1.97 24.63
C TYR A 80 -7.45 0.83 25.27
N GLU A 81 -6.42 0.35 24.60
CA GLU A 81 -5.54 -0.67 25.13
C GLU A 81 -4.44 0.02 25.92
N ASP A 82 -4.54 -0.01 27.26
CA ASP A 82 -3.47 0.41 28.15
C ASP A 82 -2.15 -0.26 27.75
N GLU A 83 -1.07 0.51 27.77
CA GLU A 83 0.29 0.09 27.44
C GLU A 83 0.65 -1.26 28.10
N LYS A 84 0.42 -2.36 27.39
CA LYS A 84 1.05 -3.64 27.75
C LYS A 84 2.51 -3.54 27.34
N LYS A 85 3.32 -3.03 28.28
CA LYS A 85 4.76 -3.20 28.30
C LYS A 85 5.09 -4.68 28.25
N GLU A 86 5.37 -5.21 27.06
CA GLU A 86 5.99 -6.52 26.94
C GLU A 86 7.45 -6.41 27.41
N LYS A 87 7.68 -6.86 28.65
CA LYS A 87 9.01 -7.15 29.15
C LYS A 87 9.58 -8.31 28.33
N LYS A 88 10.73 -8.06 27.70
CA LYS A 88 11.64 -9.09 27.19
C LYS A 88 11.86 -10.20 28.23
N LYS A 89 11.84 -11.45 27.76
CA LYS A 89 12.60 -12.55 28.35
C LYS A 89 13.40 -13.21 27.25
#